data_AF-A0A4R3IAW8-F1
#
_entry.id   AF-A0A4R3IAW8-F1
#
_cell.length_a   1.000
_cell.length_b   1.000
_cell.length_c   1.000
_cell.angle_alpha   90.00
_cell.angle_beta   90.00
_cell.angle_gamma   90.00
#
_symmetry.space_group_name_H-M   'P 1'
#
loop_
_entity.id
_entity.type
_entity.pdbx_description
1 polymer ?
#
loop_
_entity_poly.entity_id
_entity_poly.type
_entity_poly.pdbx_seq_one_letter_code
_entity_poly.pdbx_strand_id
1 'polypeptide(L)'
;MQKVPLNRLLIQPTVQLKWIEQHREIEFLISTRLQNEFSELWNTLGTARFADFVQSEHATEYQLHNRDHLFALLTGADYIRALHPSFAVKAHQPNLLWTI
;
A
#
# COMPACT_ATOMS: atom_id res chain seq x y z
N MET A 1 16.77 -8.17 3.33
CA MET A 1 15.50 -7.86 2.66
C MET A 1 15.06 -9.02 1.78
N GLN A 2 13.91 -9.61 2.07
CA GLN A 2 13.29 -10.60 1.20
C GLN A 2 12.26 -9.89 0.33
N LYS A 3 12.48 -9.94 -0.99
CA LYS A 3 11.70 -9.20 -1.99
C LYS A 3 10.42 -9.97 -2.34
N VAL A 4 9.26 -9.32 -2.24
CA VAL A 4 7.96 -9.95 -2.55
C VAL A 4 7.48 -9.49 -3.94
N PRO A 5 7.23 -10.42 -4.88
CA PRO A 5 6.63 -10.08 -6.18
C PRO A 5 5.20 -9.54 -6.01
N LEU A 6 4.83 -8.53 -6.80
CA LEU A 6 3.49 -7.91 -6.79
C LEU A 6 2.33 -8.93 -6.94
N ASN A 7 2.56 -10.03 -7.64
CA ASN A 7 1.54 -11.06 -7.86
C ASN A 7 1.22 -11.87 -6.58
N ARG A 8 2.17 -11.92 -5.62
CA ARG A 8 1.95 -12.45 -4.26
C ARG A 8 1.37 -11.40 -3.31
N LEU A 9 1.18 -10.17 -3.78
CA LEU A 9 0.69 -9.03 -3.00
C LEU A 9 -0.85 -8.94 -3.02
N LEU A 10 -1.50 -9.64 -3.96
CA LEU A 10 -2.93 -10.00 -3.92
C LEU A 10 -3.29 -10.87 -2.69
N ILE A 11 -2.30 -11.24 -1.89
CA ILE A 11 -2.48 -11.96 -0.63
C ILE A 11 -2.87 -10.94 0.45
N GLN A 12 -4.10 -11.12 0.92
CA GLN A 12 -4.75 -10.62 2.14
C GLN A 12 -3.88 -9.70 3.04
N PRO A 13 -4.37 -8.50 3.41
CA PRO A 13 -3.69 -7.57 4.33
C PRO A 13 -3.18 -8.20 5.63
N THR A 14 -3.85 -9.26 6.10
CA THR A 14 -3.46 -10.07 7.26
C THR A 14 -2.10 -10.76 7.11
N VAL A 15 -1.75 -11.24 5.91
CA VAL A 15 -0.46 -11.89 5.65
C VAL A 15 0.65 -10.85 5.56
N GLN A 16 0.39 -9.72 4.91
CA GLN A 16 1.32 -8.58 4.85
C GLN A 16 1.65 -8.10 6.26
N LEU A 17 0.64 -7.99 7.12
CA LEU A 17 0.79 -7.67 8.53
C LEU A 17 1.62 -8.72 9.27
N LYS A 18 1.31 -10.01 9.13
CA LYS A 18 2.09 -11.07 9.81
C LYS A 18 3.56 -11.04 9.40
N TRP A 19 3.83 -10.75 8.14
CA TRP A 19 5.19 -10.62 7.63
C TRP A 19 5.93 -9.44 8.27
N ILE A 20 5.32 -8.25 8.27
CA ILE A 20 5.96 -7.03 8.82
C ILE A 20 6.17 -7.15 10.34
N GLU A 21 5.28 -7.85 11.05
CA GLU A 21 5.45 -8.18 12.47
C GLU A 21 6.66 -9.08 12.72
N GLN A 22 6.91 -10.06 11.85
CA GLN A 22 8.02 -11.00 11.98
C GLN A 22 9.36 -10.40 11.54
N HIS A 23 9.36 -9.61 10.47
CA HIS A 23 10.57 -9.17 9.78
C HIS A 23 10.84 -7.67 9.89
N ARG A 24 9.98 -6.90 10.55
CA ARG A 24 9.99 -5.42 10.68
C ARG A 24 9.79 -4.64 9.39
N GLU A 25 9.95 -5.28 8.25
CA GLU A 25 9.84 -4.65 6.94
C GLU A 25 9.30 -5.61 5.88
N ILE A 26 8.69 -5.04 4.84
CA ILE A 26 8.32 -5.75 3.61
C ILE A 26 8.60 -4.85 2.41
N GLU A 27 9.25 -5.43 1.39
CA GLU A 27 9.62 -4.72 0.16
C GLU A 27 8.84 -5.29 -1.03
N PHE A 28 8.12 -4.42 -1.71
CA PHE A 28 7.28 -4.75 -2.85
C PHE A 28 7.95 -4.37 -4.16
N LEU A 29 8.23 -5.38 -4.98
CA LEU A 29 8.81 -5.17 -6.30
C LEU A 29 7.76 -4.65 -7.28
N ILE A 30 7.85 -3.36 -7.60
CA ILE A 30 6.89 -2.68 -8.47
C ILE A 30 7.60 -1.75 -9.48
N SER A 31 6.85 -1.32 -10.50
CA SER A 31 7.35 -0.32 -11.45
C SER A 31 7.39 1.07 -10.82
N THR A 32 8.30 1.93 -11.28
CA THR A 32 8.37 3.35 -10.87
C THR A 32 7.04 4.07 -11.07
N ARG A 33 6.32 3.77 -12.15
CA ARG A 33 4.99 4.32 -12.40
C ARG A 33 4.03 3.97 -11.27
N LEU A 34 3.94 2.69 -10.91
CA LEU A 34 3.05 2.24 -9.84
C LEU A 34 3.44 2.80 -8.48
N GLN A 35 4.76 2.93 -8.21
CA GLN A 35 5.28 3.56 -7.00
C GLN A 35 4.84 5.03 -6.88
N ASN A 36 4.92 5.77 -7.98
CA ASN A 36 4.52 7.18 -8.03
C ASN A 36 3.01 7.34 -7.84
N GLU A 37 2.22 6.57 -8.60
CA GLU A 37 0.75 6.57 -8.49
C GLU A 37 0.29 6.20 -7.07
N PHE A 38 0.94 5.20 -6.43
CA PHE A 38 0.66 4.86 -5.05
C PHE A 38 1.02 6.00 -4.08
N SER A 39 2.21 6.58 -4.23
CA SER A 39 2.70 7.61 -3.30
C SER A 39 1.84 8.87 -3.35
N GLU A 40 1.38 9.25 -4.55
CA GLU A 40 0.44 10.34 -4.73
C GLU A 40 -0.90 10.06 -4.04
N LEU A 41 -1.54 8.93 -4.35
CA LEU A 41 -2.82 8.55 -3.75
C LEU A 41 -2.74 8.36 -2.24
N TRP A 42 -1.64 7.78 -1.74
CA TRP A 42 -1.42 7.58 -0.31
C TRP A 42 -1.29 8.92 0.45
N ASN A 43 -0.59 9.89 -0.16
CA ASN A 43 -0.48 11.23 0.40
C ASN A 43 -1.83 11.97 0.39
N THR A 44 -2.60 11.84 -0.70
CA THR A 44 -3.96 12.42 -0.81
C THR A 44 -4.91 11.81 0.21
N LEU A 45 -4.84 10.50 0.41
CA LEU A 45 -5.61 9.80 1.44
C LEU A 45 -5.24 10.30 2.84
N GLY A 46 -3.98 10.66 3.07
CA GLY A 46 -3.53 11.31 4.30
C GLY A 46 -3.77 10.41 5.51
N THR A 47 -4.60 10.87 6.46
CA THR A 47 -5.03 10.09 7.63
C THR A 47 -6.47 9.59 7.54
N ALA A 48 -7.17 9.86 6.43
CA ALA A 48 -8.54 9.39 6.22
C ALA A 48 -8.56 7.86 6.07
N ARG A 49 -9.70 7.24 6.40
CA ARG A 49 -9.90 5.81 6.17
C ARG A 49 -10.04 5.54 4.67
N PHE A 50 -9.50 4.41 4.22
CA PHE A 50 -9.59 4.05 2.80
C PHE A 50 -11.04 3.89 2.33
N ALA A 51 -11.94 3.40 3.19
CA ALA A 51 -13.36 3.26 2.87
C ALA A 51 -14.02 4.58 2.47
N ASP A 52 -13.64 5.69 3.11
CA ASP A 52 -14.15 7.03 2.78
C ASP A 52 -13.48 7.55 1.51
N PHE A 53 -12.17 7.31 1.35
CA PHE A 53 -11.40 7.73 0.19
C PHE A 53 -11.91 7.12 -1.12
N VAL A 54 -12.31 5.84 -1.13
CA VAL A 54 -12.82 5.16 -2.34
C VAL A 54 -14.09 5.83 -2.89
N GLN A 55 -14.83 6.57 -2.07
CA GLN A 55 -16.02 7.31 -2.50
C GLN A 55 -15.71 8.76 -2.94
N SER A 56 -14.45 9.19 -2.85
CA SER A 56 -14.04 10.55 -3.21
C SER A 56 -13.95 10.76 -4.73
N GLU A 57 -14.00 12.03 -5.15
CA GLU A 57 -13.77 12.44 -6.55
C GLU A 57 -12.38 12.01 -7.03
N HIS A 58 -11.35 12.15 -6.21
CA HIS A 58 -9.98 11.74 -6.56
C HIS A 58 -9.87 10.23 -6.85
N ALA A 59 -10.54 9.37 -6.07
CA ALA A 59 -10.56 7.94 -6.35
C ALA A 59 -11.28 7.60 -7.67
N THR A 60 -12.27 8.41 -8.04
CA THR A 60 -13.00 8.30 -9.31
C THR A 60 -12.14 8.75 -10.48
N GLU A 61 -11.46 9.89 -10.38
CA GLU A 61 -10.52 10.40 -11.40
C GLU A 61 -9.40 9.40 -11.72
N TYR A 62 -8.87 8.76 -10.68
CA TYR A 62 -7.85 7.72 -10.81
C TYR A 62 -8.39 6.37 -11.32
N GLN A 63 -9.71 6.24 -11.46
CA GLN A 63 -10.41 4.99 -11.79
C GLN A 63 -9.95 3.85 -10.88
N LEU A 64 -9.85 4.11 -9.57
CA LEU A 64 -9.20 3.19 -8.63
C LEU A 64 -9.82 1.79 -8.62
N HIS A 65 -11.12 1.69 -8.89
CA HIS A 65 -11.87 0.43 -9.03
C HIS A 65 -11.40 -0.45 -10.21
N ASN A 66 -10.74 0.12 -11.22
CA ASN A 66 -10.16 -0.62 -12.35
C ASN A 66 -8.66 -0.91 -12.17
N ARG A 67 -8.09 -0.53 -11.02
CA ARG A 67 -6.65 -0.61 -10.77
C ARG A 67 -6.33 -1.50 -9.58
N ASP A 68 -6.52 -2.82 -9.77
CA ASP A 68 -6.36 -3.86 -8.74
C ASP A 68 -5.10 -3.71 -7.88
N HIS A 69 -3.95 -3.45 -8.51
CA HIS A 69 -2.68 -3.30 -7.77
C HIS A 69 -2.67 -2.08 -6.84
N LEU A 70 -3.15 -0.92 -7.29
CA LEU A 70 -3.22 0.27 -6.46
C LEU A 70 -4.24 0.09 -5.35
N PHE A 71 -5.40 -0.47 -5.69
CA PHE A 71 -6.46 -0.77 -4.71
C PHE A 71 -5.93 -1.70 -3.60
N ALA A 72 -5.27 -2.80 -3.98
CA ALA A 72 -4.72 -3.76 -3.04
C ALA A 72 -3.63 -3.15 -2.15
N LEU A 73 -2.71 -2.35 -2.72
CA LEU A 73 -1.66 -1.68 -1.96
C LEU A 73 -2.24 -0.67 -0.95
N LEU A 74 -3.19 0.17 -1.36
CA LEU A 74 -3.82 1.16 -0.49
C LEU A 74 -4.65 0.51 0.62
N THR A 75 -5.42 -0.54 0.28
CA THR A 75 -6.20 -1.31 1.26
C THR A 75 -5.29 -1.98 2.29
N GLY A 76 -4.18 -2.57 1.85
CA GLY A 76 -3.19 -3.20 2.73
C GLY A 76 -2.53 -2.19 3.66
N ALA A 77 -2.08 -1.05 3.12
CA ALA A 77 -1.46 0.01 3.90
C ALA A 77 -2.43 0.62 4.94
N ASP A 78 -3.70 0.86 4.57
CA ASP A 78 -4.72 1.37 5.50
C ASP A 78 -5.00 0.37 6.63
N TYR A 79 -5.15 -0.91 6.28
CA TYR A 79 -5.37 -1.98 7.25
C TYR A 79 -4.24 -2.09 8.28
N ILE A 80 -2.98 -2.09 7.83
CA ILE A 80 -1.82 -2.17 8.73
C ILE A 80 -1.71 -0.92 9.59
N ARG A 81 -1.87 0.27 9.00
CA ARG A 81 -1.85 1.54 9.73
C ARG A 81 -2.90 1.60 10.84
N ALA A 82 -4.09 1.05 10.61
CA ALA A 82 -5.14 0.99 11.62
C ALA A 82 -4.76 0.13 12.84
N LEU A 83 -3.86 -0.83 12.67
CA LEU A 83 -3.42 -1.76 13.72
C LEU A 83 -2.05 -1.40 14.33
N HIS A 84 -1.19 -0.72 13.58
CA HIS A 84 0.17 -0.36 13.96
C HIS A 84 0.43 1.14 13.71
N PRO A 85 0.36 2.00 14.74
CA PRO A 85 0.57 3.45 14.59
C PRO A 85 1.97 3.84 14.10
N SER A 86 2.99 2.98 14.30
CA SER A 86 4.35 3.19 13.81
C SER A 86 4.54 2.82 12.34
N PHE A 87 3.50 2.30 11.69
CA PHE A 87 3.55 1.93 10.28
C PHE A 87 3.97 3.09 9.40
N ALA A 88 4.98 2.86 8.58
CA ALA A 88 5.51 3.84 7.64
C ALA A 88 5.69 3.22 6.26
N VAL A 89 5.37 4.01 5.24
CA VAL A 89 5.63 3.67 3.84
C VAL A 89 6.73 4.55 3.30
N LYS A 90 7.73 3.95 2.66
CA LYS A 90 8.91 4.63 2.11
C LYS A 90 9.10 4.20 0.65
N ALA A 91 9.45 5.16 -0.20
CA ALA A 91 9.93 4.85 -1.54
C ALA A 91 11.37 4.29 -1.47
N HIS A 92 11.63 3.15 -2.11
CA HIS A 92 12.96 2.53 -2.19
C HIS A 92 13.20 2.00 -3.61
N GLN A 93 13.91 2.75 -4.46
CA GLN A 93 14.05 2.53 -5.91
C GLN A 93 13.98 1.07 -6.42
N PRO A 94 13.05 0.71 -7.34
CA PRO A 94 11.73 1.29 -7.68
C PRO A 94 10.57 0.74 -6.82
N ASN A 95 10.89 0.16 -5.68
CA ASN A 95 10.03 -0.63 -4.81
C ASN A 95 9.34 0.21 -3.73
N LEU A 96 8.26 -0.30 -3.16
CA LEU A 96 7.70 0.24 -1.92
C LEU A 96 8.25 -0.55 -0.73
N LEU A 97 8.73 0.17 0.27
CA LEU A 97 9.14 -0.40 1.55
C LEU A 97 8.11 -0.02 2.60
N TRP A 98 7.50 -1.01 3.23
CA TRP A 98 6.67 -0.79 4.41
C TRP A 98 7.44 -1.25 5.65
N THR A 99 7.35 -0.48 6.74
CA THR A 99 8.01 -0.80 8.03
C THR A 99 7.06 -0.54 9.21
N ILE A 100 7.26 -1.24 10.33
CA ILE A 100 6.62 -0.93 11.64
C ILE A 100 7.65 -0.69 12.74
#